data_AF-A0A108CU68-F1
#
_entry.id   AF-A0A108CU68-F1
#
_cell.length_a   1.000
_cell.length_b   1.000
_cell.length_c   1.000
_cell.angle_alpha   90.00
_cell.angle_beta   90.00
_cell.angle_gamma   90.00
#
_symmetry.space_group_name_H-M   'P 1'
#
loop_
_entity.id
_entity.type
_entity.pdbx_description
1 polymer ?
#
loop_
_entity_poly.entity_id
_entity_poly.type
_entity_poly.pdbx_seq_one_letter_code
_entity_poly.pdbx_strand_id
1 'polypeptide(L)'
;MAIAVTSNTSSTPRYTPTQAQSASSQEKSSIGTATKAGSVTLSWRAQARNGTPGRKELGARAEAIVDEIAGETWAANRAKHDAELPKSDDPQALALARQATDFSHGIGANPFKGMSREQLDAIAYDDSGKFTVNERHAAWHEAYDQEQAWRVRVIAQGDLEYQGTGKQNGFFAEVLKHYKGLPAIEQAQYPDNYASKLQYWISLDFNFHTNQAEGSGISYKSVVETLLEQGPHARNGAKIAASATRDTPAAH
;
A
#
# COMPACT_ATOMS: atom_id res chain seq x y z
N MET A 1 25.24 -23.34 -57.44
CA MET A 1 23.81 -22.95 -57.47
C MET A 1 23.29 -23.00 -56.03
N ALA A 2 22.38 -22.17 -55.52
CA ALA A 2 21.98 -20.79 -55.84
C ALA A 2 20.91 -20.34 -54.81
N ILE A 3 21.00 -19.11 -54.23
CA ILE A 3 19.89 -18.33 -53.61
C ILE A 3 19.34 -18.93 -52.26
N ALA A 4 19.32 -18.27 -51.08
CA ALA A 4 18.51 -17.11 -50.59
C ALA A 4 16.97 -17.39 -50.51
N VAL A 5 16.08 -16.80 -49.68
CA VAL A 5 16.19 -15.84 -48.54
C VAL A 5 14.82 -15.75 -47.76
N THR A 6 14.84 -15.42 -46.46
CA THR A 6 13.77 -14.82 -45.58
C THR A 6 12.36 -15.43 -45.32
N SER A 7 11.82 -14.99 -44.18
CA SER A 7 10.54 -15.19 -43.47
C SER A 7 9.28 -14.47 -44.00
N ASN A 8 8.07 -14.83 -43.50
CA ASN A 8 6.84 -13.98 -43.46
C ASN A 8 5.75 -14.58 -42.51
N THR A 9 5.15 -13.85 -41.54
CA THR A 9 3.82 -13.14 -41.53
C THR A 9 2.55 -14.02 -41.71
N SER A 10 1.35 -13.82 -41.11
CA SER A 10 0.81 -12.89 -40.09
C SER A 10 -0.65 -13.27 -39.67
N SER A 11 -1.10 -12.77 -38.50
CA SER A 11 -2.45 -12.27 -38.11
C SER A 11 -3.80 -13.00 -38.40
N THR A 12 -4.57 -13.24 -37.31
CA THR A 12 -6.04 -13.09 -37.06
C THR A 12 -7.10 -13.11 -38.19
N PRO A 13 -8.31 -13.67 -37.88
CA PRO A 13 -9.60 -13.13 -38.35
C PRO A 13 -10.62 -12.78 -37.23
N ARG A 14 -11.66 -12.01 -37.58
CA ARG A 14 -12.75 -11.50 -36.72
C ARG A 14 -14.12 -12.13 -37.03
N TYR A 15 -14.93 -12.37 -35.98
CA TYR A 15 -16.40 -12.30 -35.84
C TYR A 15 -17.40 -12.64 -37.01
N THR A 16 -18.24 -13.67 -36.76
CA THR A 16 -19.75 -13.79 -36.85
C THR A 16 -20.59 -12.99 -37.88
N PRO A 17 -21.79 -13.47 -38.37
CA PRO A 17 -22.85 -14.14 -37.57
C PRO A 17 -23.78 -15.19 -38.26
N THR A 18 -24.70 -15.83 -37.50
CA THR A 18 -26.12 -16.15 -37.86
C THR A 18 -26.89 -16.81 -36.68
N GLN A 19 -28.14 -16.39 -36.45
CA GLN A 19 -29.16 -16.95 -35.51
C GLN A 19 -30.02 -18.02 -36.25
N ALA A 20 -30.79 -18.97 -35.68
CA ALA A 20 -31.20 -19.35 -34.31
C ALA A 20 -31.36 -20.93 -34.28
N GLN A 21 -32.12 -21.66 -33.43
CA GLN A 21 -33.08 -21.34 -32.36
C GLN A 21 -33.22 -22.46 -31.30
N SER A 22 -33.56 -22.05 -30.08
CA SER A 22 -34.12 -22.73 -28.90
C SER A 22 -34.41 -24.25 -28.88
N ALA A 23 -33.84 -24.93 -27.88
CA ALA A 23 -34.54 -25.89 -27.02
C ALA A 23 -34.03 -25.78 -25.57
N SER A 24 -34.95 -25.86 -24.59
CA SER A 24 -34.69 -25.64 -23.16
C SER A 24 -34.12 -26.88 -22.47
N SER A 25 -33.10 -26.69 -21.61
CA SER A 25 -33.00 -27.36 -20.30
C SER A 25 -32.13 -26.53 -19.34
N GLN A 26 -32.64 -26.33 -18.13
CA GLN A 26 -31.94 -25.60 -17.06
C GLN A 26 -30.99 -26.53 -16.30
N GLU A 27 -29.75 -26.12 -16.11
CA GLU A 27 -29.04 -26.37 -14.84
C GLU A 27 -28.21 -25.13 -14.47
N LYS A 28 -28.61 -24.45 -13.40
CA LYS A 28 -27.94 -23.24 -12.90
C LYS A 28 -26.82 -23.65 -11.94
N SER A 29 -25.57 -23.57 -12.38
CA SER A 29 -24.43 -23.39 -11.47
C SER A 29 -23.86 -21.98 -11.62
N SER A 30 -24.65 -20.99 -11.21
CA SER A 30 -24.18 -19.62 -10.99
C SER A 30 -23.93 -19.45 -9.50
N ILE A 31 -22.70 -19.76 -9.05
CA ILE A 31 -22.24 -19.33 -7.73
C ILE A 31 -22.21 -17.80 -7.77
N GLY A 32 -23.22 -17.19 -7.17
CA GLY A 32 -23.43 -15.76 -7.25
C GLY A 32 -22.35 -15.01 -6.49
N THR A 33 -21.68 -14.08 -7.17
CA THR A 33 -20.92 -13.00 -6.54
C THR A 33 -21.88 -12.17 -5.67
N ALA A 34 -21.95 -12.52 -4.39
CA ALA A 34 -22.79 -11.84 -3.41
C ALA A 34 -22.13 -10.52 -2.99
N THR A 35 -22.20 -9.51 -3.87
CA THR A 35 -21.87 -8.11 -3.55
C THR A 35 -22.89 -7.55 -2.56
N LYS A 36 -22.79 -7.96 -1.29
CA LYS A 36 -23.44 -7.28 -0.18
C LYS A 36 -22.43 -6.36 0.50
N ALA A 37 -22.18 -5.22 -0.16
CA ALA A 37 -21.56 -4.06 0.46
C ALA A 37 -22.53 -3.47 1.51
N GLY A 38 -22.72 -4.20 2.62
CA GLY A 38 -23.24 -3.61 3.84
C GLY A 38 -22.25 -2.56 4.31
N SER A 39 -22.75 -1.37 4.63
CA SER A 39 -21.96 -0.28 5.19
C SER A 39 -21.17 -0.78 6.41
N VAL A 40 -19.88 -1.07 6.24
CA VAL A 40 -18.98 -1.34 7.36
C VAL A 40 -18.68 0.02 8.00
N THR A 41 -19.59 0.44 8.87
CA THR A 41 -19.37 1.58 9.76
C THR A 41 -18.33 1.16 10.78
N LEU A 42 -17.06 1.38 10.42
CA LEU A 42 -15.88 1.10 11.22
C LEU A 42 -16.09 1.57 12.66
N SER A 43 -15.80 0.73 13.68
CA SER A 43 -15.99 1.08 15.09
C SER A 43 -15.31 2.41 15.43
N TRP A 44 -14.11 2.65 14.91
CA TRP A 44 -13.37 3.92 15.08
C TRP A 44 -14.03 5.13 14.41
N ARG A 45 -14.82 4.97 13.34
CA ARG A 45 -15.66 6.06 12.80
C ARG A 45 -16.87 6.35 13.69
N ALA A 46 -17.33 5.40 14.50
CA ALA A 46 -18.32 5.63 15.54
C ALA A 46 -17.70 6.25 16.82
N GLN A 47 -16.54 5.74 17.26
CA GLN A 47 -15.74 6.29 18.37
C GLN A 47 -15.36 7.76 18.15
N ALA A 48 -15.16 8.18 16.89
CA ALA A 48 -14.89 9.57 16.52
C ALA A 48 -15.96 10.60 16.99
N ARG A 49 -17.13 10.16 17.47
CA ARG A 49 -18.12 11.02 18.12
C ARG A 49 -17.74 11.47 19.55
N ASN A 50 -16.80 10.78 20.21
CA ASN A 50 -16.36 11.11 21.58
C ASN A 50 -14.93 11.69 21.64
N GLY A 51 -14.37 12.09 20.50
CA GLY A 51 -13.01 12.62 20.36
C GLY A 51 -12.19 11.80 19.37
N THR A 52 -11.51 12.45 18.44
CA THR A 52 -10.59 11.79 17.52
C THR A 52 -9.35 11.35 18.30
N PRO A 53 -9.00 10.05 18.35
CA PRO A 53 -7.78 9.58 18.99
C PRO A 53 -6.55 10.30 18.45
N GLY A 54 -5.62 10.66 19.31
CA GLY A 54 -4.40 11.35 18.89
C GLY A 54 -3.56 10.47 17.96
N ARG A 55 -2.78 11.06 17.05
CA ARG A 55 -1.93 10.30 16.10
C ARG A 55 -1.05 9.26 16.81
N LYS A 56 -0.49 9.60 17.97
CA LYS A 56 0.28 8.68 18.82
C LYS A 56 -0.55 7.50 19.36
N GLU A 57 -1.81 7.75 19.73
CA GLU A 57 -2.74 6.72 20.22
C GLU A 57 -3.18 5.78 19.09
N LEU A 58 -3.43 6.33 17.90
CA LEU A 58 -3.68 5.54 16.69
C LEU A 58 -2.48 4.65 16.33
N GLY A 59 -1.25 5.18 16.44
CA GLY A 59 -0.02 4.40 16.20
C GLY A 59 0.12 3.24 17.19
N ALA A 60 0.03 3.52 18.50
CA ALA A 60 0.11 2.48 19.53
C ALA A 60 -1.02 1.43 19.41
N ARG A 61 -2.23 1.84 19.00
CA ARG A 61 -3.35 0.92 18.72
C ARG A 61 -3.10 0.08 17.47
N ALA A 62 -2.47 0.64 16.44
CA ALA A 62 -2.06 -0.12 15.26
C ALA A 62 -1.01 -1.18 15.61
N GLU A 63 0.03 -0.81 16.35
CA GLU A 63 1.08 -1.72 16.84
C GLU A 63 0.49 -2.88 17.65
N ALA A 64 -0.40 -2.59 18.62
CA ALA A 64 -1.06 -3.61 19.42
C ALA A 64 -1.96 -4.55 18.61
N ILE A 65 -2.71 -4.02 17.63
CA ILE A 65 -3.53 -4.82 16.72
C ILE A 65 -2.65 -5.71 15.83
N VAL A 66 -1.56 -5.18 15.28
CA VAL A 66 -0.66 -5.95 14.40
C VAL A 66 0.03 -7.07 15.16
N ASP A 67 0.43 -6.85 16.42
CA ASP A 67 0.99 -7.94 17.25
C ASP A 67 -0.05 -9.03 17.57
N GLU A 68 -1.29 -8.64 17.89
CA GLU A 68 -2.41 -9.56 18.14
C GLU A 68 -2.73 -10.45 16.93
N ILE A 69 -2.67 -9.91 15.70
CA ILE A 69 -3.13 -10.61 14.49
C ILE A 69 -2.00 -11.15 13.61
N ALA A 70 -0.75 -10.70 13.76
CA ALA A 70 0.36 -11.08 12.89
C ALA A 70 1.75 -11.13 13.58
N GLY A 71 1.86 -10.74 14.86
CA GLY A 71 3.12 -10.70 15.60
C GLY A 71 3.40 -11.93 16.46
N GLU A 72 4.20 -11.72 17.51
CA GLU A 72 4.59 -12.77 18.44
C GLU A 72 3.40 -13.21 19.30
N THR A 73 2.52 -12.28 19.68
CA THR A 73 1.29 -12.60 20.42
C THR A 73 0.38 -13.52 19.60
N TRP A 74 0.18 -13.24 18.30
CA TRP A 74 -0.56 -14.13 17.40
C TRP A 74 0.05 -15.54 17.36
N ALA A 75 1.37 -15.62 17.10
CA ALA A 75 2.08 -16.88 16.96
C ALA A 75 2.00 -17.74 18.24
N ALA A 76 2.10 -17.11 19.41
CA ALA A 76 2.00 -17.79 20.71
C ALA A 76 0.58 -18.28 21.03
N ASN A 77 -0.47 -17.67 20.46
CA ASN A 77 -1.87 -17.94 20.79
C ASN A 77 -2.64 -18.70 19.68
N ARG A 78 -1.97 -19.19 18.64
CA ARG A 78 -2.62 -19.88 17.49
C ARG A 78 -3.73 -20.85 17.86
N ALA A 79 -3.49 -21.80 18.77
CA ALA A 79 -4.51 -22.79 19.17
C ALA A 79 -5.79 -22.18 19.78
N LYS A 80 -5.71 -20.97 20.35
CA LYS A 80 -6.87 -20.18 20.83
C LYS A 80 -7.59 -19.51 19.65
N HIS A 81 -6.85 -18.97 18.68
CA HIS A 81 -7.42 -18.35 17.47
C HIS A 81 -8.07 -19.37 16.54
N ASP A 82 -7.48 -20.57 16.43
CA ASP A 82 -8.01 -21.68 15.65
C ASP A 82 -9.34 -22.24 16.20
N ALA A 83 -9.57 -22.06 17.50
CA ALA A 83 -10.81 -22.41 18.21
C ALA A 83 -11.81 -21.25 18.33
N GLU A 84 -11.47 -20.07 17.80
CA GLU A 84 -12.35 -18.90 17.84
C GLU A 84 -13.49 -19.03 16.82
N LEU A 85 -14.71 -18.66 17.23
CA LEU A 85 -15.87 -18.60 16.36
C LEU A 85 -16.39 -17.16 16.27
N PRO A 86 -16.90 -16.72 15.11
CA PRO A 86 -17.51 -15.41 14.97
C PRO A 86 -18.73 -15.30 15.89
N LYS A 87 -19.05 -14.08 16.34
CA LYS A 87 -20.23 -13.79 17.19
C LYS A 87 -21.54 -13.79 16.37
N SER A 88 -21.78 -14.85 15.59
CA SER A 88 -22.91 -15.02 14.69
C SER A 88 -23.15 -16.49 14.36
N ASP A 89 -24.41 -16.93 14.39
CA ASP A 89 -24.83 -18.26 13.93
C ASP A 89 -25.00 -18.36 12.40
N ASP A 90 -24.64 -17.30 11.65
CA ASP A 90 -24.69 -17.29 10.19
C ASP A 90 -23.73 -18.35 9.60
N PRO A 91 -24.23 -19.36 8.85
CA PRO A 91 -23.39 -20.37 8.21
C PRO A 91 -22.33 -19.79 7.29
N GLN A 92 -22.55 -18.61 6.70
CA GLN A 92 -21.54 -17.93 5.87
C GLN A 92 -20.39 -17.37 6.71
N ALA A 93 -20.67 -16.80 7.87
CA ALA A 93 -19.64 -16.31 8.80
C ALA A 93 -18.81 -17.47 9.36
N LEU A 94 -19.47 -18.57 9.76
CA LEU A 94 -18.81 -19.78 10.24
C LEU A 94 -17.92 -20.42 9.15
N ALA A 95 -18.37 -20.45 7.90
CA ALA A 95 -17.57 -20.93 6.77
C ALA A 95 -16.37 -20.02 6.46
N LEU A 96 -16.54 -18.70 6.54
CA LEU A 96 -15.48 -17.71 6.34
C LEU A 96 -14.38 -17.82 7.41
N ALA A 97 -14.76 -17.88 8.69
CA ALA A 97 -13.83 -18.07 9.79
C ALA A 97 -13.03 -19.38 9.64
N ARG A 98 -13.70 -20.46 9.21
CA ARG A 98 -13.01 -21.72 8.91
C ARG A 98 -12.00 -21.59 7.77
N GLN A 99 -12.35 -20.91 6.67
CA GLN A 99 -11.42 -20.66 5.56
C GLN A 99 -10.21 -19.81 6.00
N ALA A 100 -10.40 -18.86 6.91
CA ALA A 100 -9.32 -18.04 7.45
C ALA A 100 -8.36 -18.85 8.37
N THR A 101 -8.90 -19.77 9.18
CA THR A 101 -8.10 -20.72 9.97
C THR A 101 -7.38 -21.75 9.09
N ASP A 102 -8.02 -22.28 8.05
CA ASP A 102 -7.34 -23.14 7.07
C ASP A 102 -6.17 -22.35 6.41
N PHE A 103 -6.40 -21.09 5.99
CA PHE A 103 -5.37 -20.24 5.40
C PHE A 103 -4.18 -19.98 6.34
N SER A 104 -4.41 -19.72 7.64
CA SER A 104 -3.31 -19.51 8.61
C SER A 104 -2.48 -20.78 8.89
N HIS A 105 -2.98 -21.93 8.44
CA HIS A 105 -2.28 -23.23 8.45
C HIS A 105 -1.57 -23.52 7.12
N GLY A 106 -1.61 -22.58 6.16
CA GLY A 106 -1.08 -22.75 4.80
C GLY A 106 -1.98 -23.61 3.91
N ILE A 107 -3.26 -23.77 4.28
CA ILE A 107 -4.24 -24.63 3.58
C ILE A 107 -5.24 -23.74 2.84
N GLY A 108 -5.33 -23.92 1.52
CA GLY A 108 -6.26 -23.15 0.68
C GLY A 108 -5.77 -21.72 0.39
N ALA A 109 -6.68 -20.90 -0.13
CA ALA A 109 -6.41 -19.52 -0.49
C ALA A 109 -6.90 -18.55 0.60
N ASN A 110 -6.28 -17.38 0.68
CA ASN A 110 -6.75 -16.30 1.54
C ASN A 110 -8.21 -15.94 1.17
N PRO A 111 -9.18 -16.01 2.09
CA PRO A 111 -10.60 -15.77 1.77
C PRO A 111 -10.91 -14.31 1.37
N PHE A 112 -10.00 -13.37 1.64
CA PHE A 112 -10.14 -11.95 1.31
C PHE A 112 -9.38 -11.55 0.03
N LYS A 113 -8.85 -12.52 -0.74
CA LYS A 113 -8.00 -12.26 -1.92
C LYS A 113 -8.68 -11.31 -2.92
N GLY A 114 -8.01 -10.21 -3.24
CA GLY A 114 -8.50 -9.22 -4.20
C GLY A 114 -9.58 -8.25 -3.68
N MET A 115 -9.87 -8.22 -2.37
CA MET A 115 -10.62 -7.11 -1.77
C MET A 115 -9.84 -5.80 -1.85
N SER A 116 -10.54 -4.65 -1.78
CA SER A 116 -9.86 -3.35 -1.74
C SER A 116 -9.15 -3.13 -0.41
N ARG A 117 -8.10 -2.31 -0.40
CA ARG A 117 -7.35 -1.97 0.83
C ARG A 117 -8.27 -1.45 1.94
N GLU A 118 -9.24 -0.59 1.61
CA GLU A 118 -10.20 -0.07 2.57
C GLU A 118 -11.12 -1.14 3.17
N GLN A 119 -11.41 -2.23 2.44
CA GLN A 119 -12.16 -3.37 2.95
C GLN A 119 -11.31 -4.26 3.85
N LEU A 120 -10.04 -4.45 3.49
CA LEU A 120 -9.08 -5.24 4.27
C LEU A 120 -8.74 -4.55 5.59
N ASP A 121 -8.45 -3.25 5.56
CA ASP A 121 -8.24 -2.42 6.75
C ASP A 121 -9.49 -2.43 7.65
N ALA A 122 -10.68 -2.41 7.05
CA ALA A 122 -11.96 -2.49 7.76
C ALA A 122 -12.21 -3.82 8.49
N ILE A 123 -11.49 -4.88 8.11
CA ILE A 123 -11.55 -6.19 8.76
C ILE A 123 -10.39 -6.28 9.77
N ALA A 124 -9.14 -6.10 9.32
CA ALA A 124 -7.94 -6.27 10.14
C ALA A 124 -7.94 -5.43 11.42
N TYR A 125 -8.36 -4.16 11.34
CA TYR A 125 -8.42 -3.24 12.49
C TYR A 125 -9.79 -3.23 13.22
N ASP A 126 -10.72 -4.15 12.91
CA ASP A 126 -11.99 -4.29 13.65
C ASP A 126 -11.77 -4.96 15.01
N ASP A 127 -12.05 -4.22 16.08
CA ASP A 127 -11.98 -4.67 17.48
C ASP A 127 -13.35 -4.97 18.09
N SER A 128 -14.42 -4.98 17.28
CA SER A 128 -15.77 -5.33 17.77
C SER A 128 -15.91 -6.83 18.09
N GLY A 129 -14.99 -7.64 17.57
CA GLY A 129 -15.07 -9.10 17.57
C GLY A 129 -16.21 -9.61 16.70
N LYS A 130 -16.55 -8.87 15.64
CA LYS A 130 -17.40 -9.35 14.54
C LYS A 130 -16.66 -10.40 13.71
N PHE A 131 -15.36 -10.19 13.53
CA PHE A 131 -14.42 -11.10 12.88
C PHE A 131 -13.53 -11.75 13.94
N THR A 132 -13.19 -13.01 13.72
CA THR A 132 -12.19 -13.75 14.50
C THR A 132 -10.78 -13.21 14.25
N VAL A 133 -9.81 -13.53 15.13
CA VAL A 133 -8.41 -13.15 14.93
C VAL A 133 -7.82 -13.77 13.66
N ASN A 134 -8.19 -15.01 13.30
CA ASN A 134 -7.72 -15.62 12.06
C ASN A 134 -8.29 -14.94 10.80
N GLU A 135 -9.53 -14.43 10.83
CA GLU A 135 -10.07 -13.57 9.75
C GLU A 135 -9.32 -12.24 9.66
N ARG A 136 -9.03 -11.60 10.80
CA ARG A 136 -8.24 -10.35 10.85
C ARG A 136 -6.81 -10.56 10.34
N HIS A 137 -6.16 -11.66 10.72
CA HIS A 137 -4.86 -12.11 10.21
C HIS A 137 -4.88 -12.25 8.68
N ALA A 138 -5.87 -12.96 8.13
CA ALA A 138 -5.98 -13.16 6.69
C ALA A 138 -6.20 -11.83 5.94
N ALA A 139 -7.06 -10.93 6.46
CA ALA A 139 -7.25 -9.61 5.86
C ALA A 139 -5.97 -8.76 5.89
N TRP A 140 -5.24 -8.77 7.02
CA TRP A 140 -3.94 -8.10 7.13
C TRP A 140 -2.91 -8.67 6.15
N HIS A 141 -2.84 -9.99 6.00
CA HIS A 141 -1.88 -10.64 5.09
C HIS A 141 -2.16 -10.30 3.62
N GLU A 142 -3.43 -10.19 3.20
CA GLU A 142 -3.76 -9.75 1.85
C GLU A 142 -3.42 -8.26 1.64
N ALA A 143 -3.68 -7.40 2.63
CA ALA A 143 -3.28 -5.99 2.57
C ALA A 143 -1.75 -5.85 2.46
N TYR A 144 -1.00 -6.68 3.20
CA TYR A 144 0.45 -6.76 3.13
C TYR A 144 0.94 -7.26 1.76
N ASP A 145 0.34 -8.29 1.17
CA ASP A 145 0.70 -8.78 -0.16
C ASP A 145 0.48 -7.70 -1.24
N GLN A 146 -0.65 -6.98 -1.18
CA GLN A 146 -0.93 -5.84 -2.06
C GLN A 146 0.08 -4.70 -1.87
N GLU A 147 0.45 -4.42 -0.62
CA GLU A 147 1.46 -3.43 -0.25
C GLU A 147 2.85 -3.79 -0.81
N GLN A 148 3.29 -5.04 -0.70
CA GLN A 148 4.58 -5.49 -1.27
C GLN A 148 4.57 -5.42 -2.79
N ALA A 149 3.49 -5.86 -3.44
CA ALA A 149 3.35 -5.76 -4.90
C ALA A 149 3.38 -4.30 -5.38
N TRP A 150 2.74 -3.39 -4.64
CA TRP A 150 2.82 -1.95 -4.91
C TRP A 150 4.25 -1.41 -4.73
N ARG A 151 4.95 -1.77 -3.65
CA ARG A 151 6.34 -1.36 -3.39
C ARG A 151 7.30 -1.78 -4.48
N VAL A 152 7.28 -3.05 -4.88
CA VAL A 152 8.15 -3.58 -5.95
C VAL A 152 7.93 -2.81 -7.26
N ARG A 153 6.67 -2.55 -7.63
CA ARG A 153 6.34 -1.75 -8.82
C ARG A 153 6.87 -0.31 -8.72
N VAL A 154 6.66 0.36 -7.60
CA VAL A 154 7.02 1.79 -7.45
C VAL A 154 8.53 1.99 -7.34
N ILE A 155 9.26 1.07 -6.70
CA ILE A 155 10.73 1.06 -6.70
C ILE A 155 11.24 0.91 -8.13
N ALA A 156 10.78 -0.10 -8.88
CA ALA A 156 11.20 -0.31 -10.26
C ALA A 156 10.87 0.88 -11.18
N GLN A 157 9.76 1.58 -10.94
CA GLN A 157 9.43 2.83 -11.66
C GLN A 157 10.37 3.99 -11.28
N GLY A 158 10.74 4.12 -10.01
CA GLY A 158 11.71 5.11 -9.54
C GLY A 158 13.13 4.87 -10.04
N ASP A 159 13.54 3.60 -10.17
CA ASP A 159 14.84 3.24 -10.76
C ASP A 159 14.90 3.60 -12.25
N LEU A 160 13.81 3.39 -12.99
CA LEU A 160 13.71 3.79 -14.40
C LEU A 160 13.68 5.31 -14.56
N GLU A 161 12.97 6.04 -13.69
CA GLU A 161 12.99 7.51 -13.66
C GLU A 161 14.40 8.04 -13.42
N TYR A 162 15.09 7.49 -12.41
CA TYR A 162 16.46 7.83 -12.05
C TYR A 162 17.42 7.57 -13.22
N GLN A 163 17.40 6.37 -13.82
CA GLN A 163 18.26 6.04 -14.95
C GLN A 163 18.05 6.96 -16.16
N GLY A 164 16.79 7.32 -16.45
CA GLY A 164 16.44 8.14 -17.61
C GLY A 164 16.67 9.65 -17.44
N THR A 165 16.56 10.16 -16.21
CA THR A 165 16.52 11.62 -15.95
C THR A 165 17.49 12.11 -14.88
N GLY A 166 18.00 11.22 -14.03
CA GLY A 166 18.70 11.55 -12.79
C GLY A 166 17.79 11.98 -11.64
N LYS A 167 16.45 11.98 -11.80
CA LYS A 167 15.48 12.45 -10.81
C LYS A 167 14.65 11.30 -10.22
N GLN A 168 13.94 11.58 -9.12
CA GLN A 168 13.01 10.65 -8.45
C GLN A 168 11.70 11.35 -8.03
N ASN A 169 11.31 12.40 -8.77
CA ASN A 169 10.15 13.22 -8.44
C ASN A 169 8.83 12.47 -8.64
N GLY A 170 8.74 11.64 -9.68
CA GLY A 170 7.62 10.71 -9.90
C GLY A 170 7.51 9.67 -8.79
N PHE A 171 8.64 9.07 -8.40
CA PHE A 171 8.71 8.17 -7.24
C PHE A 171 8.19 8.82 -5.95
N PHE A 172 8.71 9.99 -5.55
CA PHE A 172 8.24 10.67 -4.34
C PHE A 172 6.77 11.09 -4.42
N ALA A 173 6.27 11.47 -5.61
CA ALA A 173 4.87 11.82 -5.82
C ALA A 173 3.93 10.62 -5.66
N GLU A 174 4.29 9.44 -6.18
CA GLU A 174 3.51 8.21 -6.01
C GLU A 174 3.53 7.71 -4.56
N VAL A 175 4.67 7.81 -3.85
CA VAL A 175 4.75 7.51 -2.40
C VAL A 175 3.88 8.47 -1.58
N LEU A 176 3.89 9.78 -1.89
CA LEU A 176 3.04 10.77 -1.23
C LEU A 176 1.55 10.53 -1.48
N LYS A 177 1.19 10.18 -2.72
CA LYS A 177 -0.17 9.83 -3.11
C LYS A 177 -0.66 8.59 -2.37
N HIS A 178 0.16 7.55 -2.30
CA HIS A 178 -0.14 6.33 -1.55
C HIS A 178 -0.34 6.63 -0.05
N TYR A 179 0.60 7.32 0.60
CA TYR A 179 0.46 7.72 2.02
C TYR A 179 -0.84 8.49 2.31
N LYS A 180 -1.23 9.42 1.43
CA LYS A 180 -2.48 10.18 1.57
C LYS A 180 -3.74 9.34 1.39
N GLY A 181 -3.66 8.18 0.73
CA GLY A 181 -4.75 7.23 0.58
C GLY A 181 -4.95 6.29 1.77
N LEU A 182 -3.93 6.12 2.62
CA LEU A 182 -4.00 5.24 3.78
C LEU A 182 -5.02 5.73 4.83
N PRO A 183 -5.67 4.84 5.60
CA PRO A 183 -6.51 5.24 6.72
C PRO A 183 -5.67 5.90 7.83
N ALA A 184 -6.32 6.70 8.69
CA ALA A 184 -5.63 7.45 9.75
C ALA A 184 -4.81 6.58 10.72
N ILE A 185 -5.24 5.33 10.96
CA ILE A 185 -4.54 4.36 11.81
C ILE A 185 -3.22 3.87 11.19
N GLU A 186 -3.12 3.83 9.87
CA GLU A 186 -1.88 3.50 9.16
C GLU A 186 -1.02 4.74 8.94
N GLN A 187 -1.62 5.87 8.58
CA GLN A 187 -0.88 7.15 8.51
C GLN A 187 -0.17 7.46 9.84
N ALA A 188 -0.74 7.05 10.98
CA ALA A 188 -0.16 7.23 12.31
C ALA A 188 1.16 6.47 12.54
N GLN A 189 1.45 5.40 11.78
CA GLN A 189 2.68 4.61 11.90
C GLN A 189 3.91 5.28 11.26
N TYR A 190 3.71 6.35 10.48
CA TYR A 190 4.78 7.11 9.84
C TYR A 190 5.27 8.28 10.74
N PRO A 191 6.41 8.93 10.45
CA PRO A 191 6.78 10.19 11.11
C PRO A 191 5.74 11.32 10.89
N ASP A 192 5.54 12.22 11.87
CA ASP A 192 4.57 13.33 11.78
C ASP A 192 4.79 14.22 10.54
N ASN A 193 6.05 14.40 10.14
CA ASN A 193 6.45 15.24 9.02
C ASN A 193 6.52 14.49 7.67
N TYR A 194 6.09 13.23 7.59
CA TYR A 194 6.34 12.37 6.42
C TYR A 194 5.79 12.94 5.10
N ALA A 195 4.54 13.41 5.08
CA ALA A 195 3.95 14.04 3.89
C ALA A 195 4.69 15.32 3.49
N SER A 196 4.99 16.20 4.45
CA SER A 196 5.72 17.46 4.21
C SER A 196 7.15 17.21 3.71
N LYS A 197 7.81 16.15 4.20
CA LYS A 197 9.15 15.72 3.77
C LYS A 197 9.15 15.25 2.31
N LEU A 198 8.14 14.45 1.91
CA LEU A 198 7.97 14.03 0.51
C LEU A 198 7.65 15.24 -0.40
N GLN A 199 6.76 16.14 0.02
CA GLN A 199 6.45 17.38 -0.71
C GLN A 199 7.69 18.26 -0.89
N TYR A 200 8.51 18.38 0.15
CA TYR A 200 9.78 19.09 0.11
C TYR A 200 10.74 18.47 -0.92
N TRP A 201 10.95 17.15 -0.90
CA TRP A 201 11.79 16.46 -1.89
C TRP A 201 11.30 16.65 -3.33
N ILE A 202 9.98 16.57 -3.57
CA ILE A 202 9.39 16.87 -4.88
C ILE A 202 9.70 18.34 -5.29
N SER A 203 9.57 19.29 -4.36
CA SER A 203 9.79 20.72 -4.65
C SER A 203 11.25 21.09 -4.97
N LEU A 204 12.22 20.27 -4.56
CA LEU A 204 13.64 20.44 -4.95
C LEU A 204 13.88 20.11 -6.42
N ASP A 205 13.07 19.20 -6.99
CA ASP A 205 13.28 18.61 -8.33
C ASP A 205 14.75 18.20 -8.53
N PHE A 206 15.29 17.50 -7.52
CA PHE A 206 16.73 17.26 -7.39
C PHE A 206 17.19 16.21 -8.40
N ASN A 207 18.19 16.58 -9.18
CA ASN A 207 18.87 15.73 -10.13
C ASN A 207 20.14 15.17 -9.50
N PHE A 208 20.09 13.88 -9.16
CA PHE A 208 21.15 13.12 -8.54
C PHE A 208 22.33 12.82 -9.48
N HIS A 209 22.16 12.94 -10.81
CA HIS A 209 23.28 12.83 -11.75
C HIS A 209 24.13 14.11 -11.78
N THR A 210 23.49 15.29 -11.71
CA THR A 210 24.18 16.59 -11.71
C THR A 210 24.48 17.14 -10.31
N ASN A 211 23.87 16.55 -9.28
CA ASN A 211 23.85 17.02 -7.89
C ASN A 211 23.25 18.43 -7.73
N GLN A 212 22.27 18.80 -8.58
CA GLN A 212 21.63 20.12 -8.58
C GLN A 212 20.14 20.03 -8.24
N ALA A 213 19.62 21.06 -7.57
CA ALA A 213 18.18 21.29 -7.44
C ALA A 213 17.69 22.09 -8.66
N GLU A 214 16.75 21.55 -9.42
CA GLU A 214 16.22 22.17 -10.64
C GLU A 214 14.83 22.81 -10.43
N GLY A 215 14.27 22.68 -9.21
CA GLY A 215 12.92 23.10 -8.85
C GLY A 215 12.77 24.60 -8.58
N SER A 216 11.59 25.15 -8.89
CA SER A 216 11.32 26.59 -8.91
C SER A 216 11.09 27.27 -7.55
N GLY A 217 11.42 26.61 -6.42
CA GLY A 217 11.01 27.08 -5.08
C GLY A 217 12.10 27.22 -4.02
N ILE A 218 13.18 26.42 -4.07
CA ILE A 218 14.17 26.33 -2.99
C ILE A 218 15.55 26.10 -3.63
N SER A 219 16.45 27.08 -3.53
CA SER A 219 17.83 26.89 -4.00
C SER A 219 18.61 26.02 -3.02
N TYR A 220 19.72 25.43 -3.45
CA TYR A 220 20.62 24.67 -2.56
C TYR A 220 21.01 25.47 -1.30
N LYS A 221 21.10 26.80 -1.39
CA LYS A 221 21.36 27.69 -0.26
C LYS A 221 20.24 27.66 0.78
N SER A 222 18.97 27.70 0.37
CA SER A 222 17.85 27.59 1.31
C SER A 222 17.63 26.16 1.82
N VAL A 223 18.09 25.12 1.12
CA VAL A 223 18.23 23.75 1.68
C VAL A 223 19.22 23.76 2.85
N VAL A 224 20.39 24.36 2.65
CA VAL A 224 21.44 24.50 3.67
C VAL A 224 20.96 25.34 4.86
N GLU A 225 20.34 26.50 4.63
CA GLU A 225 19.79 27.37 5.68
C GLU A 225 18.72 26.63 6.50
N THR A 226 17.77 25.95 5.84
CA THR A 226 16.76 25.10 6.52
C THR A 226 17.40 24.01 7.39
N LEU A 227 18.45 23.34 6.90
CA LEU A 227 19.17 22.29 7.64
C LEU A 227 20.03 22.82 8.80
N LEU A 228 20.44 24.10 8.74
CA LEU A 228 21.14 24.80 9.81
C LEU A 228 20.18 25.30 10.90
N GLU A 229 18.96 25.71 10.53
CA GLU A 229 17.92 26.19 11.44
C GLU A 229 17.23 25.05 12.23
N GLN A 230 17.05 23.86 11.63
CA GLN A 230 16.30 22.75 12.23
C GLN A 230 17.07 21.92 13.30
N GLY A 231 17.85 22.58 14.16
CA GLY A 231 18.40 21.97 15.36
C GLY A 231 19.47 20.88 15.10
N PRO A 232 19.35 19.64 15.63
CA PRO A 232 20.46 18.69 15.78
C PRO A 232 21.18 18.25 14.50
N HIS A 233 20.66 18.59 13.31
CA HIS A 233 21.31 18.34 12.03
C HIS A 233 22.21 19.49 11.53
N ALA A 234 22.33 20.61 12.26
CA ALA A 234 23.16 21.76 11.88
C ALA A 234 24.63 21.40 11.56
N ARG A 235 25.21 20.40 12.25
CA ARG A 235 26.55 19.87 11.93
C ARG A 235 26.66 19.23 10.54
N ASN A 236 25.56 18.70 10.01
CA ASN A 236 25.49 18.18 8.64
C ASN A 236 25.17 19.31 7.66
N GLY A 237 24.26 20.23 8.02
CA GLY A 237 24.00 21.45 7.25
C GLY A 237 25.29 22.25 6.95
N ALA A 238 26.16 22.42 7.95
CA ALA A 238 27.44 23.10 7.80
C ALA A 238 28.44 22.37 6.86
N LYS A 239 28.41 21.03 6.81
CA LYS A 239 29.23 20.25 5.86
C LYS A 239 28.71 20.40 4.43
N ILE A 240 27.39 20.33 4.27
CA ILE A 240 26.69 20.49 2.98
C ILE A 240 26.90 21.92 2.44
N ALA A 241 26.90 22.93 3.32
CA ALA A 241 27.25 24.32 3.00
C ALA A 241 28.66 24.46 2.40
N ALA A 242 29.66 23.83 3.02
CA ALA A 242 31.06 23.92 2.60
C ALA A 242 31.34 23.25 1.25
N SER A 243 30.53 22.27 0.84
CA SER A 243 30.51 21.75 -0.54
C SER A 243 29.88 22.75 -1.52
N ALA A 244 28.76 23.38 -1.18
CA ALA A 244 28.10 24.39 -2.03
C ALA A 244 29.05 25.52 -2.44
N THR A 245 29.92 25.96 -1.52
CA THR A 245 30.84 27.08 -1.75
C THR A 245 32.07 26.71 -2.58
N ARG A 246 32.25 25.44 -2.99
CA ARG A 246 33.36 25.01 -3.86
C ARG A 246 33.01 25.04 -5.35
N ASP A 247 31.72 24.97 -5.68
CA ASP A 247 31.25 24.92 -7.07
C ASP A 247 30.90 26.31 -7.64
N THR A 248 31.14 27.38 -6.88
CA THR A 248 31.11 28.76 -7.40
C THR A 248 32.51 29.15 -7.90
N PRO A 249 32.81 29.08 -9.21
CA PRO A 249 34.02 29.69 -9.73
C PRO A 249 33.94 31.19 -9.48
N ALA A 250 35.02 31.77 -8.93
CA ALA A 250 35.12 33.21 -8.79
C ALA A 250 35.11 33.85 -10.20
N ALA A 251 34.06 34.62 -10.49
CA ALA A 251 34.01 35.43 -11.69
C ALA A 251 35.05 36.56 -11.57
N HIS A 252 36.06 36.52 -12.44
CA HIS A 252 36.98 37.60 -12.75
C HIS A 252 36.66 38.13 -14.15
#